data_AF-A0A0B1SIK4-F1
#
_entry.id   AF-A0A0B1SIK4-F1
#
_cell.length_a   1.000
_cell.length_b   1.000
_cell.length_c   1.000
_cell.angle_alpha   90.00
_cell.angle_beta   90.00
_cell.angle_gamma   90.00
#
_symmetry.space_group_name_H-M   'P 1'
#
loop_
_entity.id
_entity.type
_entity.pdbx_description
1 polymer ?
#
loop_
_entity_poly.entity_id
_entity_poly.type
_entity_poly.pdbx_seq_one_letter_code
_entity_poly.pdbx_strand_id
1 'polypeptide(L)'
;MFDCGVKYADEVYDKAKAKLSLYRQTLVRCYIMIKSSAYSTLIESANYEYIPDDDVSDYAKEMMMCCVLQQAELELCSPQLTSECLQATVQNAFINLLDQLEAREPASEQEATQRVIDICALEQALGGFTNLETRTHVNAYRAGLVGQLDQRKLQRCLNNMRASMRMAMESLEGSAEDDLNTSSI
;
A
#
# COMPACT_ATOMS: atom_id res chain seq x y z
N MET A 1 47.73 -35.00 -19.99
CA MET A 1 47.37 -33.59 -19.77
C MET A 1 45.86 -33.53 -19.67
N PHE A 2 45.30 -33.85 -18.50
CA PHE A 2 43.86 -33.81 -18.24
C PHE A 2 43.57 -32.49 -17.55
N ASP A 3 43.28 -31.46 -18.33
CA ASP A 3 42.62 -30.26 -17.84
C ASP A 3 41.26 -30.16 -18.56
N CYS A 4 40.32 -29.46 -17.95
CA CYS A 4 39.20 -28.80 -18.64
C CYS A 4 37.84 -29.51 -18.79
N GLY A 5 37.38 -30.29 -17.81
CA GLY A 5 35.94 -30.62 -17.65
C GLY A 5 35.29 -29.86 -16.49
N VAL A 6 35.90 -29.97 -15.31
CA VAL A 6 35.39 -29.41 -14.04
C VAL A 6 35.42 -27.88 -14.03
N LYS A 7 36.51 -27.24 -14.52
CA LYS A 7 36.59 -25.77 -14.63
C LYS A 7 35.47 -25.18 -15.50
N TYR A 8 35.09 -25.85 -16.58
CA TYR A 8 34.01 -25.40 -17.45
C TYR A 8 32.64 -25.63 -16.83
N ALA A 9 32.48 -26.71 -16.05
CA ALA A 9 31.25 -26.95 -15.30
C ALA A 9 31.02 -25.86 -14.23
N ASP A 10 32.06 -25.47 -13.49
CA ASP A 10 32.00 -24.39 -12.50
C ASP A 10 31.68 -23.05 -13.17
N GLU A 11 32.35 -22.71 -14.27
CA GLU A 11 32.07 -21.50 -15.03
C GLU A 11 30.64 -21.46 -15.61
N VAL A 12 30.15 -22.58 -16.12
CA VAL A 12 28.77 -22.69 -16.64
C VAL A 12 27.78 -22.57 -15.50
N TYR A 13 28.03 -23.21 -14.36
CA TYR A 13 27.21 -23.11 -13.16
C TYR A 13 27.11 -21.68 -12.66
N ASP A 14 28.24 -20.98 -12.50
CA ASP A 14 28.26 -19.59 -12.03
C ASP A 14 27.55 -18.65 -12.99
N LYS A 15 27.77 -18.80 -14.31
CA LYS A 15 27.05 -18.02 -15.34
C LYS A 15 25.54 -18.30 -15.31
N ALA A 16 25.14 -19.55 -15.17
CA ALA A 16 23.73 -19.93 -15.09
C ALA A 16 23.06 -19.40 -13.81
N LYS A 17 23.75 -19.50 -12.67
CA LYS A 17 23.31 -18.97 -11.38
C LYS A 17 23.12 -17.45 -11.44
N ALA A 18 24.08 -16.73 -12.01
CA ALA A 18 23.99 -15.28 -12.20
C ALA A 18 22.78 -14.90 -13.08
N LYS A 19 22.60 -15.57 -14.23
CA LYS A 19 21.45 -15.36 -15.12
C LYS A 19 20.12 -15.63 -14.41
N LEU A 20 20.04 -16.72 -13.65
CA LEU A 20 18.83 -17.08 -12.92
C LEU A 20 18.50 -16.06 -11.81
N SER A 21 19.53 -15.57 -11.11
CA SER A 21 19.37 -14.50 -10.11
C SER A 21 18.83 -13.22 -10.74
N LEU A 22 19.41 -12.80 -11.87
CA LEU A 22 18.95 -11.61 -12.60
C LEU A 22 17.50 -11.77 -13.11
N TYR A 23 17.15 -12.95 -13.62
CA TYR A 23 15.79 -13.24 -14.05
C TYR A 23 14.80 -13.13 -12.90
N ARG A 24 15.10 -13.71 -11.73
CA ARG A 24 14.25 -13.62 -10.54
C ARG A 24 14.07 -12.18 -10.05
N GLN A 25 15.16 -11.40 -9.98
CA GLN A 25 15.08 -9.97 -9.65
C GLN A 25 14.21 -9.20 -10.64
N THR A 26 14.30 -9.53 -11.93
CA THR A 26 13.47 -8.92 -12.97
C THR A 26 11.99 -9.24 -12.76
N LEU A 27 11.65 -10.49 -12.43
CA LEU A 27 10.26 -10.88 -12.13
C LEU A 27 9.69 -10.10 -10.95
N VAL A 28 10.44 -9.98 -9.85
CA VAL A 28 10.02 -9.20 -8.66
C VAL A 28 9.81 -7.73 -9.03
N ARG A 29 10.74 -7.14 -9.79
CA ARG A 29 10.62 -5.76 -10.26
C ARG A 29 9.40 -5.54 -11.16
N CYS A 30 9.14 -6.47 -12.09
CA CYS A 30 7.96 -6.41 -12.96
C CYS A 30 6.67 -6.51 -12.14
N TYR A 31 6.64 -7.40 -11.14
CA TYR A 31 5.51 -7.52 -10.24
C TYR A 31 5.24 -6.21 -9.50
N ILE A 32 6.27 -5.64 -8.85
CA ILE A 32 6.18 -4.36 -8.15
C ILE A 32 5.67 -3.27 -9.10
N MET A 33 6.21 -3.17 -10.31
CA MET A 33 5.80 -2.18 -11.30
C MET A 33 4.31 -2.29 -11.67
N ILE A 34 3.82 -3.51 -11.91
CA ILE A 34 2.40 -3.75 -12.23
C ILE A 34 1.52 -3.31 -11.06
N LYS A 35 1.88 -3.70 -9.84
CA LYS A 35 1.09 -3.35 -8.64
C LYS A 35 1.15 -1.85 -8.33
N SER A 36 2.30 -1.21 -8.49
CA SER A 36 2.44 0.24 -8.37
C SER A 36 1.57 1.00 -9.36
N SER A 37 1.36 0.49 -10.58
CA SER A 37 0.53 1.19 -11.57
C SER A 37 -0.94 1.35 -11.13
N ALA A 38 -1.47 0.41 -10.34
CA ALA A 38 -2.82 0.52 -9.79
C ALA A 38 -2.93 1.72 -8.84
N TYR A 39 -1.89 1.97 -8.03
CA TYR A 39 -1.85 3.15 -7.16
C TYR A 39 -1.78 4.46 -7.95
N SER A 40 -1.01 4.52 -9.04
CA SER A 40 -0.86 5.74 -9.84
C SER A 40 -2.20 6.28 -10.32
N THR A 41 -3.08 5.43 -10.85
CA THR A 41 -4.41 5.85 -11.32
C THR A 41 -5.28 6.39 -10.17
N LEU A 42 -5.21 5.77 -8.99
CA LEU A 42 -5.94 6.25 -7.81
C LEU A 42 -5.43 7.60 -7.33
N ILE A 43 -4.11 7.78 -7.32
CA ILE A 43 -3.46 9.04 -6.91
C ILE A 43 -3.83 10.17 -7.89
N GLU A 44 -3.83 9.90 -9.19
CA GLU A 44 -4.25 10.88 -10.21
C GLU A 44 -5.72 11.28 -10.03
N SER A 45 -6.57 10.37 -9.55
CA SER A 45 -7.98 10.64 -9.26
C SER A 45 -8.21 11.38 -7.93
N ALA A 46 -7.19 11.50 -7.07
CA ALA A 46 -7.30 12.12 -5.76
C ALA A 46 -7.70 13.60 -5.89
N ASN A 47 -8.97 13.88 -5.64
CA ASN A 47 -9.53 15.21 -5.65
C ASN A 47 -10.52 15.36 -4.48
N TYR A 48 -10.82 16.63 -4.18
CA TYR A 48 -11.65 17.02 -3.05
C TYR A 48 -12.89 17.79 -3.50
N GLU A 49 -13.37 17.51 -4.72
CA GLU A 49 -14.60 18.11 -5.23
C GLU A 49 -15.82 17.63 -4.43
N TYR A 50 -15.80 16.36 -4.00
CA TYR A 50 -16.78 15.78 -3.09
C TYR A 50 -16.11 15.29 -1.81
N ILE A 51 -16.25 16.06 -0.73
CA ILE A 51 -15.69 15.71 0.58
C ILE A 51 -16.72 14.89 1.36
N PRO A 52 -16.39 13.66 1.81
CA PRO A 52 -17.29 12.90 2.66
C PRO A 52 -17.48 13.59 4.03
N ASP A 53 -18.66 13.41 4.61
CA ASP A 53 -19.01 14.06 5.88
C ASP A 53 -18.14 13.55 7.04
N ASP A 54 -18.21 12.23 7.32
CA ASP A 54 -17.63 11.59 8.51
C ASP A 54 -16.82 10.33 8.16
N ASP A 55 -16.16 10.35 7.00
CA ASP A 55 -15.43 9.19 6.49
C ASP A 55 -14.15 9.62 5.76
N VAL A 56 -13.34 8.61 5.41
CA VAL A 56 -12.15 8.73 4.57
C VAL A 56 -12.57 8.80 3.10
N SER A 57 -11.82 9.56 2.30
CA SER A 57 -12.06 9.69 0.86
C SER A 57 -11.94 8.34 0.15
N ASP A 58 -12.72 8.14 -0.92
CA ASP A 58 -12.79 6.86 -1.62
C ASP A 58 -11.45 6.45 -2.23
N TYR A 59 -10.68 7.39 -2.78
CA TYR A 59 -9.33 7.09 -3.30
C TYR A 59 -8.42 6.48 -2.22
N ALA A 60 -8.52 6.95 -0.98
CA ALA A 60 -7.70 6.46 0.13
C ALA A 60 -8.15 5.06 0.58
N LYS A 61 -9.47 4.78 0.58
CA LYS A 61 -10.00 3.43 0.81
C LYS A 61 -9.56 2.46 -0.29
N GLU A 62 -9.60 2.89 -1.55
CA GLU A 62 -9.16 2.08 -2.68
C GLU A 62 -7.66 1.79 -2.62
N MET A 63 -6.83 2.76 -2.22
CA MET A 63 -5.39 2.53 -1.98
C MET A 63 -5.14 1.50 -0.88
N MET A 64 -5.93 1.51 0.21
CA MET A 64 -5.86 0.48 1.25
C MET A 64 -6.26 -0.89 0.69
N MET A 65 -7.32 -0.93 -0.11
CA MET A 65 -7.79 -2.17 -0.75
C MET A 65 -6.75 -2.74 -1.72
N CYS A 66 -6.07 -1.90 -2.50
CA CYS A 66 -4.94 -2.34 -3.34
C CYS A 66 -3.86 -3.07 -2.52
N CYS A 67 -3.54 -2.55 -1.33
CA CYS A 67 -2.55 -3.18 -0.46
C CYS A 67 -3.05 -4.54 0.04
N VAL A 68 -4.30 -4.62 0.48
CA VAL A 68 -4.91 -5.86 0.98
C VAL A 68 -4.94 -6.93 -0.11
N LEU A 69 -5.36 -6.57 -1.33
CA LEU A 69 -5.39 -7.51 -2.46
C LEU A 69 -3.99 -7.98 -2.85
N GLN A 70 -3.01 -7.07 -2.89
CA GLN A 70 -1.62 -7.42 -3.16
C GLN A 70 -1.05 -8.33 -2.07
N GLN A 71 -1.33 -8.03 -0.80
CA GLN A 71 -0.91 -8.84 0.34
C GLN A 71 -1.48 -10.26 0.25
N ALA A 72 -2.79 -10.40 0.04
CA ALA A 72 -3.45 -11.69 -0.09
C ALA A 72 -2.87 -12.54 -1.24
N GLU A 73 -2.60 -11.91 -2.39
CA GLU A 73 -1.98 -12.57 -3.53
C GLU A 73 -0.56 -13.08 -3.21
N LEU A 74 0.26 -12.25 -2.55
CA LEU A 74 1.63 -12.61 -2.18
C LEU A 74 1.68 -13.65 -1.07
N GLU A 75 0.81 -13.57 -0.07
CA GLU A 75 0.73 -14.56 0.99
C GLU A 75 0.40 -15.95 0.45
N LEU A 76 -0.43 -16.03 -0.60
CA LEU A 76 -0.74 -17.28 -1.28
C LEU A 76 0.42 -17.79 -2.14
N CYS A 77 1.06 -16.91 -2.91
CA CYS A 77 1.99 -17.32 -3.99
C CYS A 77 3.47 -17.27 -3.60
N SER A 78 3.87 -16.31 -2.76
CA SER A 78 5.26 -16.07 -2.37
C SER A 78 5.36 -15.26 -1.06
N PRO A 79 5.03 -15.87 0.09
CA PRO A 79 4.97 -15.16 1.37
C PRO A 79 6.31 -14.57 1.80
N GLN A 80 7.43 -15.12 1.32
CA GLN A 80 8.77 -14.62 1.61
C GLN A 80 9.03 -13.25 0.96
N LEU A 81 8.26 -12.87 -0.06
CA LEU A 81 8.40 -11.60 -0.78
C LEU A 81 7.35 -10.55 -0.36
N THR A 82 6.36 -10.94 0.45
CA THR A 82 5.24 -10.06 0.82
C THR A 82 5.71 -8.71 1.36
N SER A 83 6.58 -8.74 2.38
CA SER A 83 7.07 -7.51 3.02
C SER A 83 7.85 -6.62 2.06
N GLU A 84 8.78 -7.19 1.28
CA GLU A 84 9.63 -6.43 0.35
C GLU A 84 8.80 -5.79 -0.78
N CYS A 85 7.88 -6.54 -1.38
CA CYS A 85 7.03 -6.03 -2.45
C CYS A 85 6.04 -4.97 -1.94
N LEU A 86 5.41 -5.19 -0.77
CA LEU A 86 4.50 -4.21 -0.17
C LEU A 86 5.24 -2.94 0.24
N GLN A 87 6.44 -3.06 0.84
CA GLN A 87 7.28 -1.90 1.14
C GLN A 87 7.57 -1.07 -0.12
N ALA A 88 8.05 -1.70 -1.19
CA ALA A 88 8.38 -0.99 -2.42
C ALA A 88 7.16 -0.29 -3.04
N THR A 89 6.01 -0.96 -3.08
CA THR A 89 4.78 -0.43 -3.71
C THR A 89 4.12 0.66 -2.88
N VAL A 90 3.89 0.43 -1.57
CA VAL A 90 3.29 1.39 -0.65
C VAL A 90 4.17 2.63 -0.52
N GLN A 91 5.49 2.45 -0.40
CA GLN A 91 6.40 3.59 -0.29
C GLN A 91 6.34 4.50 -1.51
N ASN A 92 6.37 3.93 -2.71
CA ASN A 92 6.22 4.69 -3.95
C ASN A 92 4.86 5.38 -4.02
N ALA A 93 3.79 4.71 -3.56
CA ALA A 93 2.46 5.30 -3.51
C ALA A 93 2.36 6.52 -2.58
N PHE A 94 2.97 6.48 -1.39
CA PHE A 94 3.00 7.62 -0.48
C PHE A 94 3.77 8.81 -1.07
N ILE A 95 4.93 8.56 -1.70
CA ILE A 95 5.73 9.62 -2.32
C ILE A 95 4.90 10.33 -3.40
N ASN A 96 4.33 9.56 -4.34
CA ASN A 96 3.54 10.13 -5.43
C ASN A 96 2.26 10.83 -4.93
N LEU A 97 1.61 10.30 -3.88
CA LEU A 97 0.44 10.94 -3.29
C LEU A 97 0.79 12.28 -2.65
N LEU A 98 1.87 12.34 -1.88
CA LEU A 98 2.30 13.59 -1.25
C LEU A 98 2.68 14.62 -2.32
N ASP A 99 3.44 14.24 -3.34
CA ASP A 99 3.77 15.11 -4.46
C ASP A 99 2.51 15.67 -5.15
N GLN A 100 1.51 14.80 -5.40
CA GLN A 100 0.24 15.19 -6.01
C GLN A 100 -0.56 16.17 -5.13
N LEU A 101 -0.60 15.93 -3.82
CA LEU A 101 -1.31 16.79 -2.88
C LEU A 101 -0.59 18.12 -2.66
N GLU A 102 0.74 18.13 -2.62
CA GLU A 102 1.57 19.33 -2.47
C GLU A 102 1.61 20.19 -3.73
N ALA A 103 1.27 19.62 -4.90
CA ALA A 103 1.17 20.36 -6.16
C ALA A 103 0.14 21.51 -6.11
N ARG A 104 -0.81 21.48 -5.17
CA ARG A 104 -1.73 22.60 -4.93
C ARG A 104 -2.11 22.75 -3.45
N GLU A 105 -2.18 24.00 -3.02
CA GLU A 105 -2.79 24.37 -1.74
C GLU A 105 -4.26 23.92 -1.67
N PRO A 106 -4.77 23.55 -0.49
CA PRO A 106 -6.18 23.25 -0.29
C PRO A 106 -7.03 24.50 -0.57
N ALA A 107 -8.18 24.32 -1.23
CA ALA A 107 -9.08 25.43 -1.57
C ALA A 107 -9.92 25.90 -0.38
N SER A 108 -10.00 25.11 0.69
CA SER A 108 -10.78 25.42 1.90
C SER A 108 -10.24 24.69 3.13
N GLU A 109 -10.63 25.17 4.31
CA GLU A 109 -10.35 24.51 5.60
C GLU A 109 -10.92 23.08 5.67
N GLN A 110 -12.08 22.87 5.04
CA GLN A 110 -12.71 21.56 4.93
C GLN A 110 -11.85 20.59 4.10
N GLU A 111 -11.30 21.07 2.98
CA GLU A 111 -10.36 20.30 2.17
C GLU A 111 -9.06 20.01 2.92
N ALA A 112 -8.49 21.01 3.60
CA ALA A 112 -7.29 20.84 4.42
C ALA A 112 -7.49 19.77 5.49
N THR A 113 -8.63 19.82 6.18
CA THR A 113 -9.02 18.81 7.17
C THR A 113 -9.14 17.43 6.53
N GLN A 114 -9.82 17.31 5.38
CA GLN A 114 -10.01 16.01 4.71
C GLN A 114 -8.69 15.40 4.22
N ARG A 115 -7.78 16.22 3.68
CA ARG A 115 -6.42 15.78 3.31
C ARG A 115 -5.67 15.15 4.49
N VAL A 116 -5.75 15.78 5.67
CA VAL A 116 -5.10 15.22 6.86
C VAL A 116 -5.80 13.94 7.33
N ILE A 117 -7.14 13.86 7.24
CA ILE A 117 -7.89 12.63 7.54
C ILE A 117 -7.41 11.47 6.68
N ASP A 118 -7.36 11.67 5.36
CA ASP A 118 -6.98 10.62 4.41
C ASP A 118 -5.53 10.16 4.62
N ILE A 119 -4.60 11.10 4.81
CA ILE A 119 -3.19 10.78 5.08
C ILE A 119 -3.02 10.05 6.43
N CYS A 120 -3.75 10.46 7.47
CA CYS A 120 -3.71 9.76 8.76
C CYS A 120 -4.30 8.35 8.67
N ALA A 121 -5.35 8.19 7.88
CA ALA A 121 -6.00 6.91 7.65
C ALA A 121 -5.05 5.96 6.91
N LEU A 122 -4.44 6.43 5.82
CA LEU A 122 -3.43 5.69 5.06
C LEU A 122 -2.21 5.33 5.91
N GLU A 123 -1.69 6.25 6.72
CA GLU A 123 -0.57 5.97 7.62
C GLU A 123 -0.93 4.90 8.66
N GLN A 124 -2.15 4.92 9.21
CA GLN A 124 -2.59 3.89 10.16
C GLN A 124 -2.71 2.51 9.52
N ALA A 125 -3.22 2.44 8.30
CA ALA A 125 -3.43 1.17 7.60
C ALA A 125 -2.13 0.62 7.00
N LEU A 126 -1.29 1.48 6.44
CA LEU A 126 -0.18 1.09 5.56
C LEU A 126 1.20 1.47 6.12
N GLY A 127 1.26 2.17 7.25
CA GLY A 127 2.51 2.71 7.80
C GLY A 127 3.57 1.66 8.15
N GLY A 128 3.16 0.42 8.39
CA GLY A 128 4.08 -0.72 8.59
C GLY A 128 4.98 -1.02 7.39
N PHE A 129 4.62 -0.55 6.19
CA PHE A 129 5.37 -0.73 4.95
C PHE A 129 6.16 0.51 4.53
N THR A 130 6.20 1.56 5.38
CA THR A 130 6.90 2.81 5.07
C THR A 130 8.21 2.93 5.85
N ASN A 131 9.21 3.58 5.25
CA ASN A 131 10.49 3.85 5.93
C ASN A 131 10.42 5.13 6.79
N LEU A 132 11.53 5.49 7.45
CA LEU A 132 11.59 6.70 8.29
C LEU A 132 11.46 8.01 7.49
N GLU A 133 12.00 8.04 6.28
CA GLU A 133 11.97 9.22 5.40
C GLU A 133 10.53 9.54 4.98
N THR A 134 9.79 8.56 4.48
CA THR A 134 8.37 8.71 4.10
C THR A 134 7.52 9.14 5.30
N ARG A 135 7.73 8.54 6.48
CA ARG A 135 7.02 8.96 7.71
C ARG A 135 7.34 10.40 8.11
N THR A 136 8.59 10.83 7.94
CA THR A 136 8.99 12.22 8.17
C THR A 136 8.30 13.17 7.20
N HIS A 137 8.20 12.82 5.91
CA HIS A 137 7.50 13.62 4.90
C HIS A 137 6.00 13.73 5.20
N VAL A 138 5.34 12.61 5.52
CA VAL A 138 3.94 12.60 6.00
C VAL A 138 3.72 13.52 7.20
N ASN A 139 4.66 13.50 8.16
CA ASN A 139 4.59 14.38 9.33
C ASN A 139 4.75 15.86 8.96
N ALA A 140 5.69 16.19 8.07
CA ALA A 140 5.89 17.54 7.59
C ALA A 140 4.66 18.08 6.84
N TYR A 141 4.10 17.27 5.94
CA TYR A 141 2.87 17.59 5.22
C TYR A 141 1.72 17.91 6.17
N ARG A 142 1.46 17.03 7.16
CA ARG A 142 0.41 17.27 8.16
C ARG A 142 0.67 18.53 8.98
N ALA A 143 1.91 18.76 9.42
CA ALA A 143 2.28 19.92 10.22
C ALA A 143 1.97 21.25 9.50
N GLY A 144 2.11 21.28 8.16
CA GLY A 144 1.71 22.42 7.34
C GLY A 144 0.21 22.76 7.39
N LEU A 145 -0.64 21.77 7.71
CA LEU A 145 -2.10 21.90 7.70
C LEU A 145 -2.73 21.94 9.11
N VAL A 146 -1.95 21.74 10.19
CA VAL A 146 -2.45 21.67 11.58
C VAL A 146 -3.26 22.90 11.99
N GLY A 147 -2.94 24.09 11.47
CA GLY A 147 -3.66 25.33 11.80
C GLY A 147 -5.07 25.43 11.22
N GLN A 148 -5.45 24.52 10.32
CA GLN A 148 -6.71 24.54 9.55
C GLN A 148 -7.54 23.25 9.79
N LEU A 149 -7.30 22.56 10.90
CA LEU A 149 -7.79 21.20 11.12
C LEU A 149 -8.94 21.15 12.14
N ASP A 150 -10.08 20.60 11.73
CA ASP A 150 -11.10 20.12 12.67
C ASP A 150 -10.65 18.79 13.32
N GLN A 151 -10.08 18.90 14.51
CA GLN A 151 -9.61 17.76 15.31
C GLN A 151 -10.74 16.77 15.67
N ARG A 152 -11.99 17.25 15.85
CA ARG A 152 -13.11 16.38 16.20
C ARG A 152 -13.54 15.56 14.99
N LYS A 153 -13.64 16.19 13.82
CA LYS A 153 -13.91 15.48 12.56
C LYS A 153 -12.82 14.44 12.30
N LEU A 154 -11.55 14.78 12.47
CA LEU A 154 -10.44 13.84 12.32
C LEU A 154 -10.62 12.56 13.17
N GLN A 155 -10.83 12.73 14.47
CA GLN A 155 -11.01 11.59 15.38
C GLN A 155 -12.21 10.74 15.01
N ARG A 156 -13.33 11.37 14.65
CA ARG A 156 -14.56 10.67 14.25
C ARG A 156 -14.35 9.83 12.97
N CYS A 157 -13.76 10.42 11.92
CA CYS A 157 -13.52 9.70 10.66
C CYS A 157 -12.58 8.50 10.85
N LEU A 158 -11.49 8.67 11.63
CA LEU A 158 -10.55 7.58 11.91
C LEU A 158 -11.20 6.47 12.74
N ASN A 159 -12.05 6.82 13.71
CA ASN A 159 -12.78 5.82 14.51
C ASN A 159 -13.81 5.08 13.66
N ASN A 160 -14.55 5.79 12.80
CA ASN A 160 -15.52 5.22 11.87
C ASN A 160 -14.84 4.24 10.91
N MET A 161 -13.73 4.63 10.29
CA MET A 161 -12.95 3.75 9.42
C MET A 161 -12.56 2.44 10.12
N ARG A 162 -11.97 2.55 11.33
CA ARG A 162 -11.56 1.36 12.10
C ARG A 162 -12.74 0.47 12.47
N ALA A 163 -13.86 1.06 12.87
CA ALA A 163 -15.08 0.32 13.21
C ALA A 163 -15.63 -0.42 11.99
N SER A 164 -15.73 0.27 10.84
CA SER A 164 -16.18 -0.33 9.58
C SER A 164 -15.26 -1.45 9.11
N MET A 165 -13.93 -1.27 9.18
CA MET A 165 -12.98 -2.33 8.84
C MET A 165 -13.12 -3.54 9.76
N ARG A 166 -13.26 -3.33 11.07
CA ARG A 166 -13.47 -4.43 12.02
C ARG A 166 -14.74 -5.21 11.71
N MET A 167 -15.86 -4.53 11.47
CA MET A 167 -17.11 -5.21 11.12
C MET A 167 -17.00 -5.96 9.80
N ALA A 168 -16.28 -5.42 8.81
CA ALA A 168 -16.04 -6.11 7.55
C ALA A 168 -15.22 -7.40 7.76
N MET A 169 -14.18 -7.36 8.60
CA MET A 169 -13.39 -8.55 8.95
C MET A 169 -14.24 -9.60 9.67
N GLU A 170 -14.99 -9.21 10.70
CA GLU A 170 -15.89 -10.11 11.44
C GLU A 170 -16.95 -10.75 10.53
N SER A 171 -17.46 -10.01 9.53
CA SER A 171 -18.42 -10.53 8.55
C SER A 171 -17.79 -11.58 7.61
N LEU A 172 -16.52 -11.40 7.24
CA LEU A 172 -15.78 -12.35 6.40
C LEU A 172 -15.43 -13.63 7.17
N GLU A 173 -15.09 -13.52 8.46
CA GLU A 173 -14.82 -14.67 9.33
C GLU A 173 -16.10 -15.49 9.57
N GLY A 174 -17.22 -14.82 9.88
CA GLY A 174 -18.50 -15.50 10.11
C GLY A 174 -19.07 -16.21 8.88
N SER A 175 -18.87 -15.65 7.67
CA SER A 175 -19.30 -16.28 6.43
C SER A 175 -18.44 -17.49 6.03
N ALA A 176 -17.13 -17.46 6.33
CA ALA A 176 -16.24 -18.60 6.08
C ALA A 176 -16.57 -19.82 6.96
N GLU A 177 -17.02 -19.61 8.21
CA GLU A 177 -17.46 -20.70 9.10
C GLU A 177 -18.77 -21.35 8.62
N ASP A 178 -19.71 -20.56 8.09
CA ASP A 178 -20.98 -21.07 7.55
C ASP A 178 -20.78 -21.86 6.24
N ASP A 179 -19.86 -21.44 5.37
CA ASP A 179 -19.51 -22.15 4.14
C ASP A 179 -18.82 -23.51 4.43
N LEU A 180 -17.99 -23.60 5.46
CA LEU A 180 -17.36 -24.87 5.88
C LEU A 180 -18.39 -25.84 6.51
N ASN A 181 -19.36 -25.32 7.25
CA ASN A 181 -20.41 -26.13 7.87
C ASN A 181 -21.45 -26.63 6.86
N THR A 182 -21.72 -25.88 5.78
CA THR A 182 -22.65 -26.29 4.71
C THR A 182 -22.02 -27.19 3.65
N SER A 183 -20.68 -27.17 3.50
CA SER A 183 -19.93 -28.07 2.60
C SER A 183 -19.77 -29.51 3.13
N SER A 184 -20.30 -29.80 4.32
CA SER A 184 -20.15 -31.09 5.02
C SER A 184 -21.40 -32.00 4.94
N ILE A 185 -22.33 -31.73 4.01
CA ILE A 185 -23.56 -32.52 3.75
C ILE A 185 -23.51 -33.09 2.33
#